data_AF-A0A1F8PSD3-F1
#
_entry.id   AF-A0A1F8PSD3-F1
#
_cell.length_a   1.000
_cell.length_b   1.000
_cell.length_c   1.000
_cell.angle_alpha   90.00
_cell.angle_beta   90.00
_cell.angle_gamma   90.00
#
_symmetry.space_group_name_H-M   'P 1'
#
loop_
_entity.id
_entity.type
_entity.pdbx_description
1 polymer ?
#
loop_
_entity_poly.entity_id
_entity_poly.type
_entity_poly.pdbx_seq_one_letter_code
_entity_poly.pdbx_strand_id
1 'polypeptide(L)'
;MDIHAGIITFTVIILIIAYFILRNGMRVIRASRGLTYYRLRRERSAEGWRIIFLALFVFALAAWLPFYGEPLAYQYFPPSPTPSRTPTITITPTITLSPTITLTPTITDTPAVTDTPTSTSTPFLPLAIEVLFSSIVTPNPEAVFSQIEFSTDYDGQVAVNPKTIFQNPVGHLYGTFSYNEMIPGVQWTALWLHEGKLVHYETKPWDGTTGGWGYTDWAPQPSEWLPGRYHVILFVGLDWKVIGEFIVEGDPPTPIPSRTPTPTRSATPTRTPTLVPAGTLTPIGTSSN
;
A
#
# COMPACT_ATOMS: atom_id res chain seq x y z
N MET A 1 -0.29 24.20 -2.01
CA MET A 1 -0.62 25.25 -3.00
C MET A 1 -0.70 26.56 -2.24
N ASP A 2 0.13 27.54 -2.57
CA ASP A 2 0.10 28.87 -1.94
C ASP A 2 -1.20 29.59 -2.33
N ILE A 3 -1.92 30.14 -1.34
CA ILE A 3 -3.19 30.85 -1.54
C ILE A 3 -2.99 32.04 -2.48
N HIS A 4 -1.83 32.70 -2.40
CA HIS A 4 -1.44 33.78 -3.29
C HIS A 4 -1.32 33.30 -4.75
N ALA A 5 -0.69 32.15 -4.98
CA ALA A 5 -0.60 31.55 -6.31
C ALA A 5 -1.98 31.14 -6.88
N GLY A 6 -2.88 30.68 -6.01
CA GLY A 6 -4.26 30.36 -6.38
C GLY A 6 -5.05 31.59 -6.87
N ILE A 7 -4.98 32.69 -6.13
CA ILE A 7 -5.71 33.94 -6.45
C ILE A 7 -5.20 34.56 -7.77
N ILE A 8 -3.88 34.55 -8.00
CA ILE A 8 -3.30 35.04 -9.26
C ILE A 8 -3.80 34.22 -10.45
N THR A 9 -3.77 32.90 -10.33
CA THR A 9 -4.20 32.00 -11.40
C THR A 9 -5.67 32.22 -11.76
N PHE A 10 -6.53 32.35 -10.75
CA PHE A 10 -7.96 32.61 -10.93
C PHE A 10 -8.21 33.98 -11.60
N THR A 11 -7.46 35.01 -11.20
CA THR A 11 -7.55 36.35 -11.78
C THR A 11 -7.19 36.35 -13.26
N VAL A 12 -6.13 35.64 -13.66
CA VAL A 12 -5.71 35.51 -15.06
C VAL A 12 -6.80 34.84 -15.91
N ILE A 13 -7.43 33.79 -15.40
CA ILE A 13 -8.53 33.08 -16.09
C ILE A 13 -9.72 34.02 -16.31
N ILE A 14 -10.11 34.79 -15.31
CA ILE A 14 -11.22 35.75 -15.42
C ILE A 14 -10.91 36.83 -16.46
N LEU A 15 -9.67 37.35 -16.50
CA LEU A 15 -9.27 38.35 -17.49
C LEU A 15 -9.35 37.82 -18.92
N ILE A 16 -8.96 36.56 -19.14
CA ILE A 16 -9.09 35.89 -20.45
C ILE A 16 -10.57 35.78 -20.85
N ILE A 17 -11.43 35.34 -19.94
CA ILE A 17 -12.87 35.23 -20.18
C ILE A 17 -13.48 36.61 -20.50
N ALA A 18 -13.15 37.63 -19.71
CA ALA A 18 -13.62 39.00 -19.91
C ALA A 18 -13.22 39.56 -21.29
N TYR A 19 -12.00 39.27 -21.74
CA TYR A 19 -11.52 39.66 -23.07
C TYR A 19 -12.37 39.03 -24.19
N PHE A 20 -12.68 37.73 -24.10
CA PHE A 20 -13.52 37.06 -25.09
C PHE A 20 -14.95 37.62 -25.12
N ILE A 21 -15.54 37.90 -23.96
CA ILE A 21 -16.87 38.52 -23.85
C ILE A 21 -16.86 39.91 -24.50
N LEU A 22 -15.84 40.74 -24.21
CA LEU A 22 -15.69 42.08 -24.79
C LEU A 22 -15.55 42.02 -26.32
N ARG A 23 -14.71 41.11 -26.84
CA ARG A 23 -14.52 40.89 -28.28
C ARG A 23 -15.83 40.50 -28.96
N ASN A 24 -16.60 39.62 -28.34
CA ASN A 24 -17.89 39.19 -28.89
C ASN A 24 -18.93 40.33 -28.85
N GLY A 25 -19.02 41.08 -27.74
CA GLY A 25 -19.88 42.26 -27.63
C GLY A 25 -19.59 43.31 -28.70
N MET A 26 -18.31 43.62 -28.93
CA MET A 26 -17.90 44.53 -30.02
C MET A 26 -18.28 44.00 -31.41
N ARG A 27 -18.19 42.69 -31.65
CA ARG A 27 -18.59 42.06 -32.92
C ARG A 27 -20.09 42.20 -33.16
N VAL A 28 -20.92 41.99 -32.13
CA VAL A 28 -22.38 42.15 -32.19
C VAL A 28 -22.76 43.60 -32.51
N ILE A 29 -22.10 44.58 -31.86
CA ILE A 29 -22.34 46.00 -32.13
C ILE A 29 -21.93 46.36 -33.56
N ARG A 30 -20.77 45.90 -34.03
CA ARG A 30 -20.30 46.16 -35.41
C ARG A 30 -21.25 45.55 -36.45
N ALA A 31 -21.73 44.33 -36.23
CA ALA A 31 -22.69 43.67 -37.11
C ALA A 31 -24.06 44.39 -37.15
N SER A 32 -24.48 45.01 -36.04
CA SER A 32 -25.75 45.75 -35.97
C SER A 32 -25.76 47.03 -36.82
N ARG A 33 -24.58 47.59 -37.17
CA ARG A 33 -24.48 48.86 -37.93
C ARG A 33 -24.92 48.74 -39.39
N GLY A 34 -24.99 47.53 -39.95
CA GLY A 34 -25.38 47.26 -41.34
C GLY A 34 -26.85 46.90 -41.57
N LEU A 35 -27.71 46.95 -40.54
CA LEU A 35 -29.12 46.55 -40.64
C LEU A 35 -30.01 47.72 -41.08
N THR A 36 -30.81 47.50 -42.13
CA THR A 36 -31.73 48.49 -42.71
C THR A 36 -32.90 48.84 -41.79
N TYR A 37 -33.39 47.88 -40.98
CA TYR A 37 -34.53 48.07 -40.09
C TYR A 37 -34.13 48.68 -38.74
N TYR A 38 -34.66 49.87 -38.42
CA TYR A 38 -34.33 50.63 -37.22
C TYR A 38 -34.62 49.90 -35.89
N ARG A 39 -35.76 49.21 -35.77
CA ARG A 39 -36.14 48.47 -34.55
C ARG A 39 -35.18 47.30 -34.27
N LEU A 40 -34.87 46.53 -35.30
CA LEU A 40 -33.94 45.38 -35.21
C LEU A 40 -32.50 45.83 -34.91
N ARG A 41 -32.09 47.00 -35.43
CA ARG A 41 -30.81 47.63 -35.09
C ARG A 41 -30.76 48.07 -33.61
N ARG A 42 -31.86 48.63 -33.08
CA ARG A 42 -31.93 49.09 -31.68
C ARG A 42 -31.85 47.92 -30.69
N GLU A 43 -32.59 46.84 -30.92
CA GLU A 43 -32.59 45.65 -30.05
C GLU A 43 -31.21 44.97 -30.02
N ARG A 44 -30.62 44.69 -31.19
CA ARG A 44 -29.27 44.09 -31.26
C ARG A 44 -28.17 45.00 -30.72
N SER A 45 -28.33 46.32 -30.84
CA SER A 45 -27.39 47.27 -30.23
C SER A 45 -27.49 47.27 -28.71
N ALA A 46 -28.70 47.15 -28.15
CA ALA A 46 -28.92 47.11 -26.70
C ALA A 46 -28.33 45.84 -26.07
N GLU A 47 -28.47 44.69 -26.73
CA GLU A 47 -27.83 43.44 -26.32
C GLU A 47 -26.30 43.54 -26.35
N GLY A 48 -25.74 44.08 -27.42
CA GLY A 48 -24.30 44.32 -27.52
C GLY A 48 -23.77 45.24 -26.40
N TRP A 49 -24.51 46.30 -26.07
CA TRP A 49 -24.16 47.20 -24.96
C TRP A 49 -24.25 46.52 -23.59
N ARG A 50 -25.27 45.70 -23.33
CA ARG A 50 -25.38 44.92 -22.08
C ARG A 50 -24.19 43.98 -21.89
N ILE A 51 -23.77 43.31 -22.96
CA ILE A 51 -22.60 42.41 -22.94
C ILE A 51 -21.31 43.20 -22.65
N ILE A 52 -21.15 44.41 -23.20
CA ILE A 52 -20.00 45.26 -22.91
C ILE A 52 -19.99 45.73 -21.45
N PHE A 53 -21.14 46.17 -20.91
CA PHE A 53 -21.23 46.54 -19.49
C PHE A 53 -20.90 45.36 -18.57
N LEU A 54 -21.38 44.16 -18.91
CA LEU A 54 -21.06 42.95 -18.16
C LEU A 54 -19.56 42.63 -18.22
N ALA A 55 -18.92 42.73 -19.39
CA ALA A 55 -17.49 42.50 -19.53
C ALA A 55 -16.66 43.49 -18.70
N LEU A 56 -17.06 44.77 -18.69
CA LEU A 56 -16.38 45.81 -17.92
C LEU A 56 -16.55 45.57 -16.42
N PHE A 57 -17.74 45.17 -15.97
CA PHE A 57 -17.99 44.79 -14.58
C PHE A 57 -17.12 43.60 -14.14
N VAL A 58 -17.06 42.54 -14.95
CA VAL A 58 -16.22 41.37 -14.67
C VAL A 58 -14.73 41.74 -14.64
N PHE A 59 -14.28 42.62 -15.54
CA PHE A 59 -12.91 43.12 -15.54
C PHE A 59 -12.58 43.93 -14.27
N ALA A 60 -13.50 44.78 -13.83
CA ALA A 60 -13.35 45.53 -12.59
C ALA A 60 -13.30 44.61 -11.35
N LEU A 61 -14.15 43.57 -11.32
CA LEU A 61 -14.14 42.56 -10.27
C LEU A 61 -12.82 41.79 -10.23
N ALA A 62 -12.29 41.40 -11.40
CA ALA A 62 -10.99 40.75 -11.53
C ALA A 62 -9.85 41.62 -11.00
N ALA A 63 -9.87 42.91 -11.32
CA ALA A 63 -8.88 43.86 -10.82
C ALA A 63 -9.01 44.11 -9.31
N TRP A 64 -10.20 43.97 -8.73
CA TRP A 64 -10.47 44.20 -7.32
C TRP A 64 -10.06 43.02 -6.41
N LEU A 65 -10.22 41.77 -6.91
CA LEU A 65 -9.89 40.52 -6.22
C LEU A 65 -8.50 40.47 -5.55
N PRO A 66 -7.38 40.84 -6.20
CA PRO A 66 -6.07 40.75 -5.54
C PRO A 66 -5.89 41.76 -4.40
N PHE A 67 -6.55 42.92 -4.44
CA PHE A 67 -6.40 43.94 -3.38
C PHE A 67 -7.15 43.60 -2.09
N TYR A 68 -8.24 42.83 -2.18
CA TYR A 68 -9.13 42.55 -1.04
C TYR A 68 -9.40 41.06 -0.81
N GLY A 69 -9.02 40.18 -1.73
CA GLY A 69 -9.27 38.74 -1.66
C GLY A 69 -8.30 38.00 -0.73
N GLU A 70 -7.03 38.39 -0.71
CA GLU A 70 -6.03 37.81 0.20
C GLU A 70 -6.37 37.98 1.69
N PRO A 71 -6.68 39.19 2.20
CA PRO A 71 -7.01 39.36 3.62
C PRO A 71 -8.29 38.60 4.03
N LEU A 72 -9.25 38.42 3.12
CA LEU A 72 -10.46 37.62 3.38
C LEU A 72 -10.15 36.11 3.41
N ALA A 73 -9.28 35.63 2.54
CA ALA A 73 -8.90 34.22 2.52
C ALA A 73 -8.21 33.80 3.82
N TYR A 74 -7.33 34.64 4.38
CA TYR A 74 -6.65 34.35 5.63
C TYR A 74 -7.54 34.39 6.88
N GLN A 75 -8.69 35.06 6.84
CA GLN A 75 -9.66 35.02 7.94
C GLN A 75 -10.31 33.64 8.10
N TYR A 76 -10.53 32.92 6.99
CA TYR A 76 -11.19 31.62 6.99
C TYR A 76 -10.20 30.45 6.91
N PHE A 77 -9.02 30.66 6.33
CA PHE A 77 -7.95 29.69 6.20
C PHE A 77 -6.64 30.26 6.79
N PRO A 78 -6.49 30.22 8.13
CA PRO A 78 -5.25 30.69 8.75
C PRO A 78 -4.06 29.86 8.27
N PRO A 79 -2.88 30.46 8.07
CA PRO A 79 -1.69 29.73 7.67
C PRO A 79 -1.36 28.66 8.72
N SER A 80 -1.27 27.41 8.28
CA SER A 80 -0.84 26.30 9.14
C SER A 80 0.62 26.52 9.56
N PRO A 81 1.00 26.33 10.83
CA PRO A 81 2.37 26.54 11.27
C PRO A 81 3.30 25.57 10.54
N THR A 82 4.23 26.12 9.76
CA THR A 82 5.29 25.33 9.12
C THR A 82 6.09 24.61 10.22
N PRO A 83 6.22 23.27 10.19
CA PRO A 83 7.01 22.55 11.17
C PRO A 83 8.46 23.07 11.11
N SER A 84 8.93 23.61 12.24
CA SER A 84 10.32 24.05 12.38
C SER A 84 11.23 22.84 12.26
N ARG A 85 12.12 22.84 11.27
CA ARG A 85 13.12 21.78 11.05
C ARG A 85 14.27 21.79 12.06
N THR A 86 14.20 22.64 13.08
CA THR A 86 15.19 22.67 14.15
C THR A 86 14.67 21.84 15.33
N PRO A 87 15.18 20.61 15.54
CA PRO A 87 14.93 19.92 16.79
C PRO A 87 15.54 20.75 17.92
N THR A 88 14.70 21.22 18.86
CA THR A 88 15.18 21.78 20.12
C THR A 88 15.83 20.65 20.90
N ILE A 89 17.16 20.61 20.90
CA ILE A 89 17.92 19.61 21.65
C ILE A 89 17.70 19.87 23.15
N THR A 90 16.86 19.07 23.79
CA THR A 90 16.72 19.05 25.25
C THR A 90 17.86 18.19 25.81
N ILE A 91 18.97 18.82 26.17
CA ILE A 91 20.08 18.19 26.91
C ILE A 91 19.85 18.35 28.41
N THR A 92 19.61 17.25 29.14
CA THR A 92 19.88 17.00 30.58
C THR A 92 19.41 15.56 30.92
N PRO A 93 20.08 14.72 31.76
CA PRO A 93 21.16 15.00 32.71
C PRO A 93 22.46 14.18 32.55
N THR A 94 23.48 14.67 33.24
CA THR A 94 24.82 14.11 33.49
C THR A 94 24.78 12.68 34.06
N ILE A 95 25.37 11.73 33.34
CA ILE A 95 25.77 10.42 33.87
C ILE A 95 27.16 10.51 34.50
N THR A 96 27.21 10.41 35.83
CA THR A 96 28.45 10.23 36.61
C THR A 96 28.48 8.79 37.09
N LEU A 97 29.34 7.94 36.51
CA LEU A 97 29.99 6.81 37.21
C LEU A 97 31.31 6.48 36.52
N SER A 98 32.39 6.49 37.30
CA SER A 98 33.68 5.90 36.97
C SER A 98 33.71 4.47 37.49
N PRO A 99 33.92 3.45 36.65
CA PRO A 99 34.41 2.16 37.12
C PRO A 99 35.92 2.06 36.93
N THR A 100 36.64 1.91 38.03
CA THR A 100 38.03 1.47 38.07
C THR A 100 38.12 0.05 37.48
N ILE A 101 38.75 -0.07 36.32
CA ILE A 101 39.11 -1.35 35.70
C ILE A 101 40.29 -1.99 36.44
N THR A 102 40.04 -3.12 37.10
CA THR A 102 41.09 -4.03 37.57
C THR A 102 41.11 -5.25 36.65
N LEU A 103 42.25 -5.48 36.00
CA LEU A 103 42.49 -6.55 35.05
C LEU A 103 42.51 -7.93 35.72
N THR A 104 41.71 -8.87 35.21
CA THR A 104 42.04 -10.31 35.15
C THR A 104 41.31 -10.94 33.94
N PRO A 105 41.99 -11.29 32.84
CA PRO A 105 41.35 -12.07 31.78
C PRO A 105 41.36 -13.56 32.18
N THR A 106 40.19 -14.12 32.44
CA THR A 106 39.94 -15.56 32.25
C THR A 106 39.00 -15.67 31.05
N ILE A 107 39.52 -16.18 29.94
CA ILE A 107 38.72 -16.45 28.74
C ILE A 107 37.83 -17.64 29.08
N THR A 108 36.53 -17.37 29.20
CA THR A 108 35.48 -18.38 29.20
C THR A 108 34.60 -18.08 28.00
N ASP A 109 34.69 -18.91 26.96
CA ASP A 109 33.74 -18.89 25.84
C ASP A 109 32.34 -19.25 26.35
N THR A 110 31.54 -18.22 26.60
CA THR A 110 30.09 -18.35 26.77
C THR A 110 29.43 -17.40 25.79
N PRO A 111 28.68 -17.88 24.77
CA PRO A 111 27.87 -17.00 23.96
C PRO A 111 26.71 -16.50 24.81
N ALA A 112 26.87 -15.31 25.40
CA ALA A 112 25.77 -14.54 25.98
C ALA A 112 25.25 -13.57 24.92
N VAL A 113 24.57 -14.10 23.89
CA VAL A 113 23.61 -13.29 23.13
C VAL A 113 22.32 -13.34 23.91
N THR A 114 22.18 -12.43 24.86
CA THR A 114 20.88 -12.12 25.45
C THR A 114 20.26 -11.05 24.57
N ASP A 115 19.46 -11.47 23.58
CA ASP A 115 18.52 -10.61 22.88
C ASP A 115 17.50 -10.10 23.91
N THR A 116 17.84 -9.02 24.60
CA THR A 116 16.84 -8.24 25.34
C THR A 116 16.19 -7.35 24.28
N PRO A 117 14.93 -7.60 23.84
CA PRO A 117 14.24 -6.67 22.97
C PRO A 117 14.11 -5.35 23.73
N THR A 118 14.89 -4.35 23.31
CA THR A 118 14.66 -2.98 23.72
C THR A 118 13.24 -2.65 23.26
N SER A 119 12.34 -2.36 24.20
CA SER A 119 10.96 -1.98 23.92
C SER A 119 10.96 -0.60 23.26
N THR A 120 11.34 -0.56 21.98
CA THR A 120 11.22 0.60 21.12
C THR A 120 9.78 0.64 20.62
N SER A 121 9.10 1.77 20.77
CA SER A 121 7.72 1.98 20.31
C SER A 121 7.57 1.96 18.78
N THR A 122 8.68 1.84 18.06
CA THR A 122 8.74 1.74 16.60
C THR A 122 8.88 0.27 16.21
N PRO A 123 7.97 -0.27 15.38
CA PRO A 123 8.11 -1.64 14.90
C PRO A 123 9.41 -1.78 14.09
N PHE A 124 10.16 -2.84 14.34
CA PHE A 124 11.41 -3.13 13.64
C PHE A 124 11.27 -4.38 12.78
N LEU A 125 12.04 -4.44 11.69
CA LEU A 125 12.11 -5.61 10.83
C LEU A 125 12.97 -6.70 11.50
N PRO A 126 12.48 -7.95 11.65
CA PRO A 126 13.28 -9.04 12.18
C PRO A 126 14.51 -9.33 11.32
N LEU A 127 15.68 -9.52 11.95
CA LEU A 127 16.95 -9.80 11.25
C LEU A 127 16.88 -11.02 10.33
N ALA A 128 16.09 -12.04 10.71
CA ALA A 128 15.89 -13.23 9.88
C ALA A 128 15.26 -12.92 8.51
N ILE A 129 14.47 -11.84 8.41
CA ILE A 129 13.84 -11.39 7.15
C ILE A 129 14.79 -10.45 6.39
N GLU A 130 15.54 -9.60 7.10
CA GLU A 130 16.55 -8.73 6.51
C GLU A 130 17.61 -9.52 5.71
N VAL A 131 18.05 -10.68 6.22
CA VAL A 131 19.01 -11.55 5.52
C VAL A 131 18.45 -12.10 4.19
N LEU A 132 17.14 -12.08 3.98
CA LEU A 132 16.49 -12.50 2.73
C LEU A 132 16.46 -11.40 1.66
N PHE A 133 16.93 -10.19 1.98
CA PHE A 133 16.91 -9.07 1.05
C PHE A 133 17.80 -9.34 -0.16
N SER A 134 17.25 -9.07 -1.34
CA SER A 134 17.94 -9.28 -2.62
C SER A 134 18.09 -8.01 -3.43
N SER A 135 17.37 -6.94 -3.07
CA SER A 135 17.48 -5.65 -3.73
C SER A 135 18.84 -4.99 -3.46
N ILE A 136 19.40 -4.40 -4.52
CA ILE A 136 20.56 -3.49 -4.46
C ILE A 136 20.13 -2.01 -4.53
N VAL A 137 18.83 -1.74 -4.60
CA VAL A 137 18.27 -0.41 -4.77
C VAL A 137 18.05 0.22 -3.40
N THR A 138 18.69 1.36 -3.15
CA THR A 138 18.50 2.13 -1.93
C THR A 138 17.07 2.67 -1.85
N PRO A 139 16.36 2.44 -0.73
CA PRO A 139 15.04 3.00 -0.50
C PRO A 139 14.95 4.52 -0.60
N ASN A 140 13.83 5.02 -1.12
CA ASN A 140 13.47 6.44 -0.99
C ASN A 140 12.86 6.68 0.40
N PRO A 141 13.45 7.52 1.26
CA PRO A 141 12.86 7.84 2.56
C PRO A 141 11.48 8.51 2.44
N GLU A 142 11.22 9.23 1.35
CA GLU A 142 9.94 9.91 1.11
C GLU A 142 8.85 8.97 0.53
N ALA A 143 9.15 7.69 0.30
CA ALA A 143 8.14 6.70 -0.10
C ALA A 143 7.05 6.59 0.98
N VAL A 144 5.79 6.63 0.54
CA VAL A 144 4.61 6.62 1.42
C VAL A 144 3.58 5.59 0.98
N PHE A 145 2.89 5.03 1.97
CA PHE A 145 1.71 4.18 1.78
C PHE A 145 0.49 4.85 2.42
N SER A 146 -0.69 4.62 1.86
CA SER A 146 -1.94 4.94 2.55
C SER A 146 -2.21 3.98 3.71
N GLN A 147 -3.26 4.27 4.48
CA GLN A 147 -3.80 3.28 5.43
C GLN A 147 -4.15 1.99 4.69
N ILE A 148 -3.92 0.85 5.35
CA ILE A 148 -4.23 -0.47 4.81
C ILE A 148 -5.72 -0.75 4.99
N GLU A 149 -6.39 -1.13 3.91
CA GLU A 149 -7.78 -1.57 3.91
C GLU A 149 -7.84 -3.08 3.74
N PHE A 150 -8.52 -3.76 4.68
CA PHE A 150 -8.62 -5.21 4.69
C PHE A 150 -9.94 -5.70 4.12
N SER A 151 -9.90 -6.73 3.28
CA SER A 151 -11.10 -7.43 2.82
C SER A 151 -10.80 -8.88 2.42
N THR A 152 -11.84 -9.72 2.45
CA THR A 152 -11.83 -11.07 1.89
C THR A 152 -12.10 -11.08 0.38
N ASP A 153 -12.42 -9.93 -0.20
CA ASP A 153 -12.73 -9.76 -1.63
C ASP A 153 -11.89 -8.62 -2.23
N TYR A 154 -11.42 -8.81 -3.46
CA TYR A 154 -10.43 -7.97 -4.13
C TYR A 154 -10.77 -7.85 -5.63
N ASP A 155 -10.86 -6.63 -6.14
CA ASP A 155 -11.28 -6.36 -7.52
C ASP A 155 -10.11 -6.28 -8.53
N GLY A 156 -8.88 -6.50 -8.07
CA GLY A 156 -7.67 -6.34 -8.87
C GLY A 156 -6.95 -5.00 -8.67
N GLN A 157 -7.52 -4.06 -7.89
CA GLN A 157 -6.86 -2.81 -7.49
C GLN A 157 -7.08 -2.47 -6.01
N VAL A 158 -8.30 -2.60 -5.51
CA VAL A 158 -8.71 -2.19 -4.16
C VAL A 158 -9.52 -3.26 -3.43
N ALA A 159 -9.60 -3.14 -2.12
CA ALA A 159 -10.44 -3.99 -1.28
C ALA A 159 -11.93 -3.74 -1.56
N VAL A 160 -12.70 -4.81 -1.76
CA VAL A 160 -14.15 -4.72 -1.94
C VAL A 160 -14.83 -4.84 -0.57
N ASN A 161 -15.61 -3.84 -0.15
CA ASN A 161 -16.26 -3.79 1.16
C ASN A 161 -15.29 -4.01 2.35
N PRO A 162 -14.33 -3.09 2.56
CA PRO A 162 -13.31 -3.25 3.58
C PRO A 162 -13.90 -3.32 5.00
N LYS A 163 -13.28 -4.13 5.86
CA LYS A 163 -13.69 -4.39 7.24
C LYS A 163 -12.48 -4.41 8.16
N THR A 164 -12.72 -4.12 9.43
CA THR A 164 -11.74 -4.27 10.52
C THR A 164 -12.03 -5.45 11.43
N ILE A 165 -13.17 -6.14 11.23
CA ILE A 165 -13.58 -7.31 12.00
C ILE A 165 -13.99 -8.41 11.02
N PHE A 166 -13.41 -9.59 11.20
CA PHE A 166 -13.64 -10.78 10.39
C PHE A 166 -14.10 -11.93 11.29
N GLN A 167 -15.08 -12.70 10.83
CA GLN A 167 -15.58 -13.87 11.54
C GLN A 167 -14.96 -15.13 10.94
N ASN A 168 -14.56 -16.06 11.78
CA ASN A 168 -14.09 -17.36 11.33
C ASN A 168 -15.21 -18.17 10.64
N PRO A 169 -14.91 -18.87 9.53
CA PRO A 169 -13.61 -18.93 8.84
C PRO A 169 -13.36 -17.71 7.94
N VAL A 170 -12.19 -17.07 8.07
CA VAL A 170 -11.83 -15.88 7.28
C VAL A 170 -11.49 -16.22 5.82
N GLY A 171 -10.72 -17.29 5.58
CA GLY A 171 -10.29 -17.69 4.24
C GLY A 171 -9.08 -16.90 3.74
N HIS A 172 -9.20 -16.32 2.54
CA HIS A 172 -8.17 -15.48 1.92
C HIS A 172 -8.41 -14.02 2.29
N LEU A 173 -7.42 -13.38 2.90
CA LEU A 173 -7.50 -11.99 3.31
C LEU A 173 -6.49 -11.13 2.55
N TYR A 174 -6.94 -9.98 2.04
CA TYR A 174 -6.15 -8.99 1.33
C TYR A 174 -6.02 -7.74 2.19
N GLY A 175 -4.81 -7.17 2.26
CA GLY A 175 -4.53 -5.83 2.74
C GLY A 175 -4.10 -4.94 1.58
N THR A 176 -5.01 -4.09 1.11
CA THR A 176 -4.77 -3.20 -0.04
C THR A 176 -4.37 -1.81 0.42
N PHE A 177 -3.56 -1.13 -0.38
CA PHE A 177 -3.06 0.21 -0.10
C PHE A 177 -2.67 0.93 -1.38
N SER A 178 -2.74 2.25 -1.37
CA SER A 178 -2.09 3.08 -2.39
C SER A 178 -0.67 3.46 -1.97
N TYR A 179 0.19 3.72 -2.93
CA TYR A 179 1.58 4.10 -2.68
C TYR A 179 2.03 5.23 -3.60
N ASN A 180 3.02 5.99 -3.14
CA ASN A 180 3.70 6.99 -3.95
C ASN A 180 5.19 7.06 -3.61
N GLU A 181 5.97 7.56 -4.56
CA GLU A 181 7.43 7.73 -4.48
C GLU A 181 8.24 6.45 -4.21
N MET A 182 7.67 5.29 -4.55
CA MET A 182 8.39 4.01 -4.57
C MET A 182 9.41 3.97 -5.71
N ILE A 183 10.52 3.27 -5.50
CA ILE A 183 11.51 3.04 -6.57
C ILE A 183 11.36 1.59 -7.03
N PRO A 184 11.10 1.32 -8.32
CA PRO A 184 11.10 -0.05 -8.84
C PRO A 184 12.39 -0.80 -8.47
N GLY A 185 12.23 -2.02 -7.99
CA GLY A 185 13.32 -2.85 -7.51
C GLY A 185 13.73 -2.63 -6.05
N VAL A 186 13.24 -1.60 -5.35
CA VAL A 186 13.50 -1.42 -3.90
C VAL A 186 12.99 -2.61 -3.12
N GLN A 187 13.68 -3.04 -2.06
CA GLN A 187 13.12 -4.09 -1.20
C GLN A 187 11.86 -3.56 -0.48
N TRP A 188 10.76 -4.29 -0.58
CA TRP A 188 9.54 -4.04 0.18
C TRP A 188 9.19 -5.28 1.01
N THR A 189 8.65 -5.06 2.20
CA THR A 189 8.27 -6.13 3.11
C THR A 189 6.93 -5.85 3.79
N ALA A 190 6.04 -6.84 3.81
CA ALA A 190 4.84 -6.87 4.64
C ALA A 190 4.99 -7.92 5.74
N LEU A 191 4.76 -7.53 7.00
CA LEU A 191 4.73 -8.44 8.15
C LEU A 191 3.30 -8.57 8.65
N TRP A 192 2.87 -9.80 8.88
CA TRP A 192 1.57 -10.12 9.48
C TRP A 192 1.81 -10.67 10.88
N LEU A 193 1.27 -10.00 11.89
CA LEU A 193 1.43 -10.34 13.29
C LEU A 193 0.08 -10.66 13.93
N HIS A 194 0.01 -11.74 14.71
CA HIS A 194 -1.11 -12.07 15.60
C HIS A 194 -0.68 -11.86 17.04
N GLU A 195 -1.37 -11.01 17.79
CA GLU A 195 -1.02 -10.69 19.20
C GLU A 195 0.48 -10.37 19.39
N GLY A 196 1.07 -9.65 18.42
CA GLY A 196 2.48 -9.26 18.42
C GLY A 196 3.47 -10.34 17.98
N LYS A 197 3.01 -11.55 17.61
CA LYS A 197 3.85 -12.62 17.08
C LYS A 197 3.73 -12.69 15.56
N LEU A 198 4.86 -12.76 14.87
CA LEU A 198 4.89 -12.93 13.42
C LEU A 198 4.26 -14.27 13.01
N VAL A 199 3.21 -14.23 12.18
CA VAL A 199 2.51 -15.42 11.64
C VAL A 199 2.72 -15.58 10.15
N HIS A 200 2.92 -14.49 9.42
CA HIS A 200 3.19 -14.50 7.99
C HIS A 200 4.03 -13.29 7.58
N TYR A 201 4.75 -13.39 6.48
CA TYR A 201 5.49 -12.27 5.89
C TYR A 201 5.60 -12.43 4.39
N GLU A 202 5.73 -11.30 3.71
CA GLU A 202 6.04 -11.21 2.29
C GLU A 202 7.23 -10.26 2.15
N THR A 203 8.29 -10.68 1.46
CA THR A 203 9.43 -9.80 1.18
C THR A 203 9.93 -10.04 -0.22
N LYS A 204 10.03 -8.99 -1.02
CA LYS A 204 10.53 -9.05 -2.40
C LYS A 204 11.00 -7.68 -2.89
N PRO A 205 11.84 -7.63 -3.94
CA PRO A 205 12.03 -6.43 -4.72
C PRO A 205 10.69 -5.94 -5.29
N TRP A 206 10.46 -4.63 -5.20
CA TRP A 206 9.25 -3.98 -5.66
C TRP A 206 9.12 -4.09 -7.17
N ASP A 207 8.08 -4.77 -7.63
CA ASP A 207 7.74 -4.99 -9.03
C ASP A 207 6.75 -3.95 -9.58
N GLY A 208 6.28 -3.03 -8.73
CA GLY A 208 5.36 -1.96 -9.08
C GLY A 208 6.03 -0.71 -9.67
N THR A 209 5.21 0.28 -9.98
CA THR A 209 5.63 1.61 -10.47
C THR A 209 6.02 2.52 -9.30
N THR A 210 6.25 3.81 -9.58
CA THR A 210 6.55 4.81 -8.53
C THR A 210 5.34 5.20 -7.70
N GLY A 211 4.15 5.17 -8.28
CA GLY A 211 2.89 5.34 -7.57
C GLY A 211 1.81 4.44 -8.16
N GLY A 212 0.77 4.14 -7.37
CA GLY A 212 -0.31 3.25 -7.78
C GLY A 212 -0.98 2.54 -6.61
N TRP A 213 -1.51 1.36 -6.90
CA TRP A 213 -2.18 0.47 -5.95
C TRP A 213 -1.37 -0.81 -5.76
N GLY A 214 -1.23 -1.23 -4.51
CA GLY A 214 -0.54 -2.45 -4.12
C GLY A 214 -1.39 -3.22 -3.11
N TYR A 215 -1.03 -4.48 -2.92
CA TYR A 215 -1.65 -5.33 -1.93
C TYR A 215 -0.63 -6.28 -1.33
N THR A 216 -0.94 -6.76 -0.14
CA THR A 216 -0.37 -7.97 0.45
C THR A 216 -1.52 -8.89 0.80
N ASP A 217 -1.33 -10.20 0.75
CA ASP A 217 -2.38 -11.15 1.01
C ASP A 217 -1.89 -12.33 1.84
N TRP A 218 -2.82 -12.97 2.53
CA TRP A 218 -2.54 -14.19 3.28
C TRP A 218 -3.74 -15.14 3.18
N ALA A 219 -3.49 -16.35 2.70
CA ALA A 219 -4.48 -17.42 2.52
C ALA A 219 -4.06 -18.71 3.24
N PRO A 220 -3.96 -18.70 4.58
CA PRO A 220 -3.63 -19.90 5.34
C PRO A 220 -4.81 -20.87 5.36
N GLN A 221 -4.62 -22.05 5.95
CA GLN A 221 -5.76 -22.94 6.20
C GLN A 221 -6.76 -22.26 7.15
N PRO A 222 -8.09 -22.49 7.01
CA PRO A 222 -9.08 -21.86 7.89
C PRO A 222 -8.85 -22.07 9.38
N SER A 223 -8.19 -23.17 9.77
CA SER A 223 -7.85 -23.48 11.16
C SER A 223 -6.71 -22.65 11.75
N GLU A 224 -5.92 -21.97 10.90
CA GLU A 224 -4.78 -21.14 11.30
C GLU A 224 -5.18 -19.69 11.61
N TRP A 225 -6.41 -19.30 11.26
CA TRP A 225 -7.00 -18.03 11.68
C TRP A 225 -7.43 -18.10 13.15
N LEU A 226 -6.49 -17.78 14.05
CA LEU A 226 -6.74 -17.70 15.48
C LEU A 226 -7.54 -16.43 15.81
N PRO A 227 -8.47 -16.47 16.78
CA PRO A 227 -9.15 -15.27 17.22
C PRO A 227 -8.17 -14.30 17.90
N GLY A 228 -8.44 -13.00 17.79
CA GLY A 228 -7.63 -11.95 18.40
C GLY A 228 -7.24 -10.85 17.42
N ARG A 229 -6.29 -10.03 17.85
CA ARG A 229 -5.83 -8.85 17.10
C ARG A 229 -4.71 -9.20 16.14
N TYR A 230 -4.86 -8.76 14.90
CA TYR A 230 -3.85 -8.84 13.87
C TYR A 230 -3.35 -7.45 13.49
N HIS A 231 -2.05 -7.36 13.22
CA HIS A 231 -1.41 -6.18 12.67
C HIS A 231 -0.71 -6.54 11.37
N VAL A 232 -0.84 -5.68 10.36
CA VAL A 232 -0.04 -5.74 9.14
C VAL A 232 0.84 -4.52 9.09
N ILE A 233 2.15 -4.73 8.97
CA ILE A 233 3.16 -3.69 9.02
C ILE A 233 3.92 -3.68 7.69
N LEU A 234 3.96 -2.52 7.03
CA LEU A 234 4.68 -2.36 5.76
C LEU A 234 6.00 -1.62 5.97
N PHE A 235 7.05 -2.12 5.32
CA PHE A 235 8.40 -1.58 5.30
C PHE A 235 8.87 -1.33 3.87
N VAL A 236 9.71 -0.31 3.70
CA VAL A 236 10.52 -0.10 2.49
C VAL A 236 11.98 -0.15 2.91
N GLY A 237 12.70 -1.18 2.50
CA GLY A 237 13.97 -1.57 3.12
C GLY A 237 13.77 -1.85 4.61
N LEU A 238 14.48 -1.10 5.45
CA LEU A 238 14.39 -1.18 6.92
C LEU A 238 13.45 -0.14 7.51
N ASP A 239 12.97 0.80 6.70
CA ASP A 239 12.14 1.89 7.16
C ASP A 239 10.68 1.43 7.25
N TRP A 240 10.14 1.44 8.46
CA TRP A 240 8.72 1.28 8.70
C TRP A 240 7.93 2.43 8.07
N LYS A 241 6.78 2.11 7.45
CA LYS A 241 5.94 3.11 6.79
C LYS A 241 4.52 3.21 7.35
N VAL A 242 3.81 2.10 7.49
CA VAL A 242 2.41 2.08 7.93
C VAL A 242 2.06 0.80 8.68
N ILE A 243 1.05 0.88 9.54
CA ILE A 243 0.44 -0.24 10.26
C ILE A 243 -1.07 -0.25 10.02
N GLY A 244 -1.61 -1.41 9.70
CA GLY A 244 -3.04 -1.70 9.67
C GLY A 244 -3.42 -2.70 10.75
N GLU A 245 -4.63 -2.60 11.29
CA GLU A 245 -5.15 -3.48 12.32
C GLU A 245 -6.50 -4.08 11.90
N PHE A 246 -6.70 -5.37 12.20
CA PHE A 246 -8.00 -6.02 12.15
C PHE A 246 -8.15 -7.06 13.26
N ILE A 247 -9.38 -7.47 13.52
CA ILE A 247 -9.73 -8.44 14.55
C ILE A 247 -10.36 -9.66 13.89
N VAL A 248 -9.94 -10.85 14.32
CA VAL A 248 -10.61 -12.11 13.98
C VAL A 248 -11.42 -12.57 15.18
N GLU A 249 -12.69 -12.86 14.96
CA GLU A 249 -13.63 -13.36 15.97
C GLU A 249 -14.12 -14.78 15.62
N GLY A 250 -14.56 -15.51 16.63
CA GLY A 250 -15.05 -16.88 16.51
C GLY A 250 -13.95 -17.94 16.53
N ASP A 251 -14.32 -19.15 16.95
CA ASP A 251 -13.39 -20.27 17.00
C ASP A 251 -13.03 -20.76 15.59
N PRO A 252 -11.75 -21.09 15.33
CA PRO A 252 -11.35 -21.65 14.05
C PRO A 252 -12.05 -23.00 13.82
N PRO A 253 -12.42 -23.34 12.58
CA PRO A 253 -12.95 -24.66 12.28
C PRO A 253 -11.92 -25.75 12.67
N THR A 254 -12.41 -26.84 13.25
CA THR A 254 -11.55 -27.97 13.62
C THR A 254 -10.82 -28.48 12.38
N PRO A 255 -9.47 -28.58 12.39
CA PRO A 255 -8.73 -29.08 11.25
C PRO A 255 -9.22 -30.49 10.90
N ILE A 256 -9.53 -30.71 9.63
CA ILE A 256 -9.93 -32.04 9.14
C ILE A 256 -8.72 -32.96 9.36
N PRO A 257 -8.87 -34.11 10.06
CA PRO A 257 -7.74 -35.00 10.27
C PRO A 257 -7.14 -35.41 8.92
N SER A 258 -5.85 -35.11 8.76
CA SER A 258 -5.06 -35.60 7.63
C SER A 258 -5.21 -37.10 7.60
N ARG A 259 -5.80 -37.64 6.51
CA ARG A 259 -5.90 -39.08 6.33
C ARG A 259 -4.48 -39.63 6.37
N THR A 260 -4.13 -40.32 7.45
CA THR A 260 -2.90 -41.11 7.55
C THR A 260 -2.76 -41.89 6.24
N PRO A 261 -1.61 -41.82 5.53
CA PRO A 261 -1.42 -42.65 4.35
C PRO A 261 -1.70 -44.09 4.76
N THR A 262 -2.72 -44.69 4.17
CA THR A 262 -3.01 -46.11 4.39
C THR A 262 -1.74 -46.86 4.05
N PRO A 263 -1.17 -47.68 4.96
CA PRO A 263 0.02 -48.45 4.63
C PRO A 263 -0.32 -49.29 3.40
N THR A 264 0.37 -49.02 2.29
CA THR A 264 0.32 -49.83 1.08
C THR A 264 0.53 -51.28 1.51
N ARG A 265 -0.50 -52.11 1.31
CA ARG A 265 -0.47 -53.53 1.67
C ARG A 265 0.78 -54.14 1.01
N SER A 266 1.72 -54.57 1.85
CA SER A 266 2.95 -55.25 1.41
C SER A 266 2.59 -56.38 0.45
N ALA A 267 3.30 -56.44 -0.68
CA ALA A 267 3.09 -57.43 -1.72
C ALA A 267 3.09 -58.84 -1.11
N THR A 268 2.03 -59.61 -1.39
CA THR A 268 1.94 -61.02 -1.03
C THR A 268 3.15 -61.76 -1.62
N PRO A 269 3.91 -62.54 -0.83
CA PRO A 269 5.00 -63.32 -1.38
C PRO A 269 4.42 -64.32 -2.39
N THR A 270 4.89 -64.23 -3.63
CA THR A 270 4.56 -65.17 -4.69
C THR A 270 5.04 -66.55 -4.26
N ARG A 271 4.12 -67.53 -4.14
CA ARG A 271 4.48 -68.93 -3.93
C ARG A 271 5.35 -69.38 -5.10
N THR A 272 6.59 -69.75 -4.80
CA THR A 272 7.48 -70.49 -5.70
C THR A 272 6.77 -71.75 -6.20
N PRO A 273 6.66 -71.98 -7.52
CA PRO A 273 6.17 -73.25 -8.02
C PRO A 273 7.19 -74.36 -7.72
N THR A 274 6.73 -75.39 -7.03
CA THR A 274 7.43 -76.66 -6.79
C THR A 274 7.85 -77.27 -8.12
N LEU A 275 9.15 -77.53 -8.29
CA LEU A 275 9.68 -78.29 -9.43
C LEU A 275 9.09 -79.71 -9.41
N VAL A 276 8.36 -80.04 -10.47
CA VAL A 276 7.88 -81.39 -10.78
C VAL A 276 9.08 -82.27 -11.15
N PRO A 277 9.26 -83.47 -10.57
CA PRO A 277 10.30 -84.39 -11.00
C PRO A 277 9.99 -84.91 -12.41
N ALA A 278 10.95 -84.75 -13.34
CA ALA A 278 10.86 -85.30 -14.68
C ALA A 278 10.86 -86.84 -14.62
N GLY A 279 9.82 -87.43 -15.21
CA GLY A 279 9.62 -88.87 -15.27
C GLY A 279 10.74 -89.59 -16.02
N THR A 280 11.16 -90.70 -15.42
CA THR A 280 12.05 -91.73 -15.95
C THR A 280 11.54 -92.30 -17.27
N LEU A 281 12.36 -92.25 -18.32
CA LEU A 281 12.14 -93.00 -19.56
C LEU A 281 12.79 -94.39 -19.44
N THR A 282 11.95 -95.42 -19.41
CA THR A 282 12.32 -96.84 -19.52
C THR A 282 12.52 -97.23 -20.99
N PRO A 283 13.42 -98.17 -21.34
CA PRO A 283 13.82 -98.46 -22.70
C PRO A 283 12.84 -99.43 -23.39
N ILE A 284 12.60 -99.21 -24.69
CA ILE A 284 11.85 -100.14 -25.56
C ILE A 284 12.85 -100.98 -26.35
N GLY A 285 12.78 -102.30 -26.16
CA GLY A 285 13.44 -103.31 -26.98
C GLY A 285 12.46 -104.03 -27.91
N THR A 286 12.81 -104.04 -29.20
CA THR A 286 12.79 -105.16 -30.18
C THR A 286 11.49 -105.81 -30.71
N SER A 287 11.26 -105.68 -32.03
CA SER A 287 11.20 -106.76 -33.07
C SER A 287 9.96 -106.86 -34.02
N SER A 288 10.26 -107.43 -35.21
CA SER A 288 9.44 -107.78 -36.41
C SER A 288 9.18 -106.65 -37.41
N ASN A 289 9.42 -106.75 -38.72
CA ASN A 289 9.70 -107.87 -39.65
C ASN A 289 10.85 -107.51 -40.62
#